data_AF-A0A8C5LV67-F1
#
_entry.id   AF-A0A8C5LV67-F1
#
_cell.length_a   1.000
_cell.length_b   1.000
_cell.length_c   1.000
_cell.angle_alpha   90.00
_cell.angle_beta   90.00
_cell.angle_gamma   90.00
#
_symmetry.space_group_name_H-M   'P 1'
#
loop_
_entity.id
_entity.type
_entity.pdbx_description
1 polymer ?
#
loop_
_entity_poly.entity_id
_entity_poly.type
_entity_poly.pdbx_seq_one_letter_code
_entity_poly.pdbx_strand_id
1 'polypeptide(L)'
;MSDDLLFFLTDRHSSLPAVVSAFDTYGKLADLKINMSKSEILNVSILPGEVAGLKNKFSFHWCESKMKYLGIWLSSTLQDLYALNYLSLMATLRSDLAAWNTKFILWMGRVAVFKMNILPRLLYLFQAVPVALPGSFFVALRLEIIKFIWAGQKSRLRISVLYRPKEDGGLALPDLSNYYRVAQLTRLVDWSSVGDGGRWLDLEGAGSVLPWLPPSAVPKELRSHPLIGTTLRLWDHLKFSHALSSSPSPLMPLTSNPLFTPRVRKTLQRHLVEGHRLLALHVAHVPTIQALTSRPDLPQLSILDRFNFSQIHHFLSSLLGSHSLSRVLSPFERFCLGLPLTH
;
A
#
# COMPACT_ATOMS: atom_id res chain seq x y z
N MET A 1 -13.49 21.84 -8.16
CA MET A 1 -14.20 21.94 -6.87
C MET A 1 -15.18 20.79 -6.81
N SER A 2 -15.14 20.00 -5.74
CA SER A 2 -16.06 18.88 -5.48
C SER A 2 -16.76 19.20 -4.17
N ASP A 3 -18.06 18.93 -4.11
CA ASP A 3 -18.92 19.24 -2.95
C ASP A 3 -19.02 18.06 -1.97
N ASP A 4 -18.42 16.92 -2.34
CA ASP A 4 -18.44 15.70 -1.52
C ASP A 4 -17.33 15.74 -0.48
N LEU A 5 -17.71 15.67 0.80
CA LEU A 5 -16.78 15.66 1.93
C LEU A 5 -16.95 14.37 2.74
N LEU A 6 -15.84 13.79 3.18
CA LEU A 6 -15.80 12.61 4.04
C LEU A 6 -15.09 12.95 5.35
N PHE A 7 -15.75 12.66 6.48
CA PHE A 7 -15.21 12.90 7.82
C PHE A 7 -15.10 11.60 8.61
N PHE A 8 -14.02 11.48 9.38
CA PHE A 8 -13.83 10.41 10.35
C PHE A 8 -13.93 11.01 11.75
N LEU A 9 -14.86 10.49 12.56
CA LEU A 9 -15.15 11.01 13.90
C LEU A 9 -14.90 9.94 14.95
N THR A 10 -14.08 10.27 15.96
CA THR A 10 -13.73 9.35 17.06
C THR A 10 -14.70 9.49 18.23
N ASP A 11 -14.84 10.70 18.80
CA ASP A 11 -15.75 10.97 19.91
C ASP A 11 -17.05 11.62 19.41
N ARG A 12 -18.01 10.77 19.07
CA ARG A 12 -19.25 11.13 18.38
C ARG A 12 -20.25 11.95 19.18
N HIS A 13 -20.19 11.92 20.52
CA HIS A 13 -21.11 12.72 21.33
C HIS A 13 -20.71 14.19 21.39
N SER A 14 -19.40 14.48 21.29
CA SER A 14 -18.86 15.84 21.26
C SER A 14 -18.60 16.33 19.82
N SER A 15 -18.05 15.47 18.97
CA SER A 15 -17.56 15.84 17.64
C SER A 15 -18.68 16.03 16.63
N LEU A 16 -19.73 15.18 16.64
CA LEU A 16 -20.82 15.31 15.68
C LEU A 16 -21.60 16.63 15.85
N PRO A 17 -22.02 17.05 17.07
CA PRO A 17 -22.59 18.38 17.25
C PRO A 17 -21.64 19.52 16.87
N ALA A 18 -20.35 19.41 17.20
CA ALA A 18 -19.36 20.44 16.88
C ALA A 18 -19.19 20.61 15.36
N VAL A 19 -19.16 19.50 14.62
CA VAL A 19 -19.08 19.50 13.15
C VAL A 19 -20.33 20.12 12.54
N VAL A 20 -21.52 19.75 13.01
CA VAL A 20 -22.78 20.36 12.54
C VAL A 20 -22.80 21.86 12.82
N SER A 21 -22.40 22.30 14.02
CA SER A 21 -22.31 23.72 14.36
C SER A 21 -21.28 24.47 13.49
N ALA A 22 -20.15 23.85 13.18
CA ALA A 22 -19.14 24.43 12.30
C ALA A 22 -19.70 24.60 10.87
N PHE A 23 -20.44 23.62 10.37
CA PHE A 23 -21.10 23.71 9.08
C PHE A 23 -22.20 24.76 9.04
N ASP A 24 -23.01 24.89 10.08
CA ASP A 24 -24.02 25.94 10.15
C ASP A 24 -23.38 27.34 10.17
N THR A 25 -22.25 27.48 10.87
CA THR A 25 -21.51 28.74 10.93
C THR A 25 -20.89 29.08 9.58
N TYR A 26 -20.19 28.12 8.96
CA TYR A 26 -19.61 28.28 7.64
C TYR A 26 -20.69 28.53 6.58
N GLY A 27 -21.79 27.78 6.64
CA GLY A 27 -22.93 27.90 5.74
C GLY A 27 -23.57 29.28 5.78
N LYS A 28 -23.70 29.89 6.97
CA LYS A 28 -24.17 31.28 7.11
C LYS A 28 -23.22 32.30 6.50
N LEU A 29 -21.90 32.08 6.58
CA LEU A 29 -20.89 32.99 6.04
C LEU A 29 -20.74 32.86 4.53
N ALA A 30 -20.85 31.64 4.00
CA ALA A 30 -20.66 31.32 2.59
C ALA A 30 -21.97 31.28 1.79
N ASP A 31 -23.11 31.48 2.45
CA ASP A 31 -24.47 31.29 1.90
C ASP A 31 -24.69 29.89 1.28
N LEU A 32 -24.20 28.86 2.00
CA LEU A 32 -24.30 27.46 1.63
C LEU A 32 -25.09 26.67 2.67
N LYS A 33 -25.80 25.64 2.23
CA LYS A 33 -26.61 24.78 3.11
C LYS A 33 -26.32 23.30 2.87
N ILE A 34 -26.12 22.56 3.96
CA ILE A 34 -25.98 21.12 3.90
C ILE A 34 -27.29 20.47 3.46
N ASN A 35 -27.16 19.53 2.53
CA ASN A 35 -28.25 18.68 2.14
C ASN A 35 -28.36 17.46 3.06
N MET A 36 -29.15 17.58 4.13
CA MET A 36 -29.33 16.51 5.12
C MET A 36 -29.86 15.20 4.51
N SER A 37 -30.64 15.26 3.42
CA SER A 37 -31.16 14.06 2.73
C SER A 37 -30.10 13.29 1.94
N LYS A 38 -29.02 13.97 1.52
CA LYS A 38 -27.88 13.35 0.81
C LYS A 38 -26.70 13.03 1.73
N SER A 39 -26.66 13.63 2.92
CA SER A 39 -25.62 13.38 3.90
C SER A 39 -25.84 12.06 4.63
N GLU A 40 -24.91 11.14 4.44
CA GLU A 40 -24.93 9.79 5.00
C GLU A 40 -23.94 9.66 6.17
N ILE A 41 -24.31 8.86 7.17
CA ILE A 41 -23.42 8.42 8.25
C ILE A 41 -23.32 6.90 8.23
N LEU A 42 -22.10 6.38 8.06
CA LEU A 42 -21.80 4.96 8.24
C LEU A 42 -21.25 4.72 9.64
N ASN A 43 -21.86 3.77 10.34
CA ASN A 43 -21.33 3.28 11.61
C ASN A 43 -20.28 2.17 11.38
N VAL A 44 -19.06 2.36 11.90
CA VAL A 44 -17.96 1.39 11.78
C VAL A 44 -17.69 0.64 13.09
N SER A 45 -17.95 1.23 14.26
CA SER A 45 -17.49 0.67 15.54
C SER A 45 -18.46 0.84 16.72
N ILE A 46 -19.67 1.35 16.50
CA ILE A 46 -20.63 1.65 17.58
C ILE A 46 -21.52 0.43 17.86
N LEU A 47 -21.79 0.20 19.14
CA LEU A 47 -22.78 -0.77 19.60
C LEU A 47 -24.22 -0.34 19.23
N PRO A 48 -25.12 -1.25 18.85
CA PRO A 48 -26.47 -0.90 18.37
C PRO A 48 -27.29 0.00 19.31
N GLY A 49 -27.11 -0.11 20.63
CA GLY A 49 -27.85 0.67 21.63
C GLY A 49 -27.54 2.18 21.62
N GLU A 50 -26.29 2.58 21.35
CA GLU A 50 -25.88 3.99 21.34
C GLU A 50 -26.30 4.71 20.05
N VAL A 51 -26.40 3.96 18.95
CA VAL A 51 -26.82 4.48 17.64
C VAL A 51 -28.24 5.03 17.71
N ALA A 52 -29.13 4.39 18.47
CA ALA A 52 -30.52 4.84 18.62
C ALA A 52 -30.60 6.26 19.24
N GLY A 53 -29.76 6.55 20.23
CA GLY A 53 -29.72 7.87 20.86
C GLY A 53 -29.22 8.98 19.93
N LEU A 54 -28.29 8.67 19.02
CA LEU A 54 -27.78 9.61 18.02
C LEU A 54 -28.74 9.80 16.84
N LYS A 55 -29.40 8.72 16.39
CA LYS A 55 -30.44 8.77 15.35
C LYS A 55 -31.57 9.73 15.73
N ASN A 56 -31.94 9.78 17.00
CA ASN A 56 -32.97 10.69 17.49
C ASN A 56 -32.53 12.16 17.53
N LYS A 57 -31.21 12.43 17.65
CA LYS A 57 -30.66 13.80 17.74
C LYS A 57 -30.33 14.40 16.37
N PHE A 58 -30.01 13.58 15.37
CA PHE A 58 -29.54 14.05 14.08
C PHE A 58 -30.27 13.39 12.91
N SER A 59 -30.85 14.25 12.05
CA SER A 59 -31.67 13.87 10.88
C SER A 59 -30.86 13.45 9.64
N PHE A 60 -29.67 12.89 9.82
CA PHE A 60 -28.87 12.32 8.73
C PHE A 60 -29.44 10.98 8.25
N HIS A 61 -29.08 10.57 7.03
CA HIS A 61 -29.35 9.20 6.60
C HIS A 61 -28.32 8.25 7.26
N TRP A 62 -28.78 7.36 8.11
CA TRP A 62 -27.92 6.43 8.85
C TRP A 62 -27.81 5.10 8.11
N CYS A 63 -26.63 4.84 7.53
CA CYS A 63 -26.32 3.62 6.81
C CYS A 63 -25.98 2.50 7.79
N GLU A 64 -26.58 1.32 7.59
CA GLU A 64 -26.39 0.19 8.50
C GLU A 64 -25.12 -0.61 8.22
N SER A 65 -24.74 -0.78 6.94
CA SER A 65 -23.63 -1.66 6.55
C SER A 65 -22.67 -1.06 5.53
N LYS A 66 -23.12 -0.15 4.66
CA LYS A 66 -22.30 0.42 3.60
C LYS A 66 -22.74 1.83 3.19
N MET A 67 -21.80 2.60 2.66
CA MET A 67 -22.04 3.91 2.02
C MET A 67 -21.20 4.01 0.74
N LYS A 68 -21.56 4.91 -0.17
CA LYS A 68 -20.81 5.10 -1.43
C LYS A 68 -20.07 6.44 -1.40
N TYR A 69 -18.78 6.42 -1.68
CA TYR A 69 -17.96 7.63 -1.78
C TYR A 69 -17.05 7.54 -3.01
N LEU A 70 -17.08 8.57 -3.87
CA LEU A 70 -16.31 8.66 -5.12
C LEU A 70 -16.42 7.41 -6.03
N GLY A 71 -17.57 6.73 -6.00
CA GLY A 71 -17.76 5.51 -6.81
C GLY A 71 -17.38 4.20 -6.11
N ILE A 72 -16.82 4.26 -4.90
CA ILE A 72 -16.41 3.10 -4.09
C ILE A 72 -17.42 2.86 -2.98
N TRP A 73 -17.79 1.59 -2.78
CA TRP A 73 -18.56 1.16 -1.63
C TRP A 73 -17.63 0.97 -0.43
N LEU A 74 -17.83 1.81 0.58
CA LEU A 74 -17.25 1.64 1.91
C LEU A 74 -18.18 0.73 2.71
N SER A 75 -17.60 -0.23 3.44
CA SER A 75 -18.34 -1.14 4.32
C SER A 75 -17.92 -0.92 5.77
N SER A 76 -18.84 -1.17 6.70
CA SER A 76 -18.51 -1.29 8.13
C SER A 76 -17.55 -2.46 8.38
N THR A 77 -17.56 -3.47 7.50
CA THR A 77 -16.72 -4.68 7.60
C THR A 77 -15.78 -4.80 6.41
N LEU A 78 -14.48 -4.90 6.68
CA LEU A 78 -13.45 -4.99 5.64
C LEU A 78 -13.58 -6.22 4.72
N GLN A 79 -14.20 -7.30 5.20
CA GLN A 79 -14.40 -8.54 4.44
C GLN A 79 -15.31 -8.33 3.23
N ASP A 80 -16.28 -7.41 3.32
CA ASP A 80 -17.27 -7.18 2.26
C ASP A 80 -16.73 -6.30 1.13
N LEU A 81 -15.60 -5.63 1.34
CA LEU A 81 -15.02 -4.69 0.36
C LEU A 81 -14.76 -5.34 -1.00
N TYR A 82 -14.33 -6.61 -1.02
CA TYR A 82 -14.15 -7.36 -2.26
C TYR A 82 -15.48 -7.57 -2.99
N ALA A 83 -16.49 -8.11 -2.30
CA ALA A 83 -17.78 -8.43 -2.91
C ALA A 83 -18.51 -7.17 -3.40
N LEU A 84 -18.52 -6.12 -2.59
CA LEU A 84 -19.24 -4.88 -2.89
C LEU A 84 -18.63 -4.11 -4.07
N ASN A 85 -17.31 -4.14 -4.24
CA ASN A 85 -16.63 -3.34 -5.25
C ASN A 85 -16.15 -4.14 -6.46
N TYR A 86 -15.45 -5.26 -6.25
CA TYR A 86 -14.81 -5.97 -7.34
C TYR A 86 -15.80 -6.82 -8.13
N LEU A 87 -16.74 -7.50 -7.46
CA LEU A 87 -17.76 -8.29 -8.16
C LEU A 87 -18.76 -7.39 -8.90
N SER A 88 -19.13 -6.25 -8.32
CA SER A 88 -19.99 -5.26 -8.99
C SER A 88 -19.31 -4.63 -10.20
N LEU A 89 -18.02 -4.30 -10.12
CA LEU A 89 -17.23 -3.85 -11.26
C LEU A 89 -17.16 -4.93 -12.34
N MET A 90 -16.92 -6.20 -11.97
CA MET A 90 -16.91 -7.32 -12.92
C MET A 90 -18.22 -7.46 -13.70
N ALA A 91 -19.36 -7.36 -13.02
CA ALA A 91 -20.67 -7.41 -13.66
C ALA A 91 -20.84 -6.27 -14.67
N THR A 92 -20.43 -5.06 -14.29
CA THR A 92 -20.50 -3.89 -15.17
C THR A 92 -19.60 -4.05 -16.38
N LEU A 93 -18.34 -4.48 -16.18
CA LEU A 93 -17.40 -4.74 -17.25
C LEU A 93 -17.90 -5.80 -18.24
N ARG A 94 -18.54 -6.86 -17.75
CA ARG A 94 -19.17 -7.87 -18.62
C ARG A 94 -20.26 -7.28 -19.50
N SER A 95 -21.12 -6.42 -18.93
CA SER A 95 -22.17 -5.73 -19.68
C SER A 95 -21.57 -4.81 -20.74
N ASP A 96 -20.59 -4.00 -20.38
CA ASP A 96 -19.90 -3.09 -21.31
C ASP A 96 -19.20 -3.85 -22.45
N LEU A 97 -18.49 -4.93 -22.11
CA LEU A 97 -17.84 -5.80 -23.08
C LEU A 97 -18.84 -6.44 -24.03
N ALA A 98 -20.00 -6.89 -23.54
CA ALA A 98 -21.07 -7.44 -24.38
C ALA A 98 -21.64 -6.37 -25.33
N ALA A 99 -21.90 -5.16 -24.81
CA ALA A 99 -22.41 -4.03 -25.59
C ALA A 99 -21.41 -3.53 -26.64
N TRP A 100 -20.10 -3.61 -26.39
CA TRP A 100 -19.07 -3.28 -27.38
C TRP A 100 -18.80 -4.42 -28.35
N ASN A 101 -19.13 -5.66 -27.98
CA ASN A 101 -18.91 -6.80 -28.85
C ASN A 101 -19.77 -6.75 -30.13
N THR A 102 -20.94 -6.10 -30.06
CA THR A 102 -21.86 -5.90 -31.19
C THR A 102 -21.38 -4.85 -32.20
N LYS A 103 -20.37 -4.06 -31.85
CA LYS A 103 -19.80 -3.03 -32.73
C LYS A 103 -18.76 -3.64 -33.67
N PHE A 104 -18.71 -3.17 -34.91
CA PHE A 104 -17.67 -3.53 -35.87
C PHE A 104 -16.34 -2.87 -35.50
N ILE A 105 -15.60 -3.52 -34.60
CA ILE A 105 -14.29 -3.06 -34.11
C ILE A 105 -13.24 -4.12 -34.46
N LEU A 106 -12.17 -3.69 -35.14
CA LEU A 106 -10.97 -4.51 -35.37
C LEU A 106 -10.37 -4.99 -34.05
N TRP A 107 -9.73 -6.17 -34.04
CA TRP A 107 -9.11 -6.74 -32.83
C TRP A 107 -8.09 -5.79 -32.19
N MET A 108 -7.32 -5.03 -32.98
CA MET A 108 -6.43 -3.97 -32.47
C MET A 108 -7.20 -2.82 -31.81
N GLY A 109 -8.33 -2.42 -32.40
CA GLY A 109 -9.22 -1.42 -31.81
C GLY A 109 -9.82 -1.91 -30.49
N ARG A 110 -10.14 -3.20 -30.36
CA ARG A 110 -10.64 -3.81 -29.12
C ARG A 110 -9.58 -3.79 -28.02
N VAL A 111 -8.31 -4.02 -28.35
CA VAL A 111 -7.19 -3.84 -27.40
C VAL A 111 -7.08 -2.38 -26.95
N ALA A 112 -7.24 -1.41 -27.85
CA ALA A 112 -7.23 0.00 -27.50
C ALA A 112 -8.42 0.38 -26.59
N VAL A 113 -9.63 -0.10 -26.89
CA VAL A 113 -10.82 0.09 -26.05
C VAL A 113 -10.59 -0.46 -24.64
N PHE A 114 -10.02 -1.67 -24.52
CA PHE A 114 -9.66 -2.25 -23.23
C PHE A 114 -8.69 -1.35 -22.45
N LYS A 115 -7.61 -0.90 -23.09
CA LYS A 115 -6.59 -0.02 -22.47
C LYS A 115 -7.16 1.33 -22.03
N MET A 116 -8.07 1.91 -22.80
CA MET A 116 -8.59 3.25 -22.55
C MET A 116 -9.78 3.29 -21.60
N ASN A 117 -10.61 2.23 -21.57
CA ASN A 117 -11.86 2.25 -20.80
C ASN A 117 -11.86 1.28 -19.61
N ILE A 118 -11.35 0.06 -19.80
CA ILE A 118 -11.43 -1.00 -18.78
C ILE A 118 -10.26 -0.91 -17.82
N LEU A 119 -9.04 -0.77 -18.35
CA LEU A 119 -7.83 -0.70 -17.54
C LEU A 119 -7.91 0.44 -16.49
N PRO A 120 -8.29 1.69 -16.82
CA PRO A 120 -8.31 2.77 -15.82
C PRO A 120 -9.29 2.51 -14.67
N ARG A 121 -10.44 1.88 -14.96
CA ARG A 121 -11.44 1.53 -13.93
C ARG A 121 -10.93 0.46 -12.97
N LEU A 122 -10.20 -0.53 -13.49
CA LEU A 122 -9.56 -1.54 -12.66
C LEU A 122 -8.41 -0.97 -11.84
N LEU A 123 -7.57 -0.10 -12.44
CA LEU A 123 -6.46 0.55 -11.73
C LEU A 123 -6.95 1.44 -10.60
N TYR A 124 -8.00 2.22 -10.84
CA TYR A 124 -8.65 3.02 -9.81
C TYR A 124 -9.04 2.15 -8.61
N LEU A 125 -9.65 0.99 -8.87
CA LEU A 125 -10.07 0.11 -7.79
C LEU A 125 -8.92 -0.61 -7.10
N PHE A 126 -7.90 -1.05 -7.84
CA PHE A 126 -6.69 -1.68 -7.27
C PHE A 126 -5.95 -0.75 -6.31
N GLN A 127 -5.91 0.55 -6.63
CA GLN A 127 -5.25 1.55 -5.78
C GLN A 127 -6.12 1.95 -4.60
N ALA A 128 -7.41 2.16 -4.81
CA ALA A 128 -8.29 2.70 -3.79
C ALA A 128 -8.80 1.63 -2.79
N VAL A 129 -8.94 0.37 -3.21
CA VAL A 129 -9.41 -0.73 -2.36
C VAL A 129 -8.40 -1.89 -2.42
N PRO A 130 -7.29 -1.82 -1.68
CA PRO A 130 -6.19 -2.78 -1.77
C PRO A 130 -6.47 -4.07 -0.97
N VAL A 131 -7.50 -4.81 -1.37
CA VAL A 131 -7.88 -6.11 -0.76
C VAL A 131 -7.27 -7.28 -1.53
N ALA A 132 -7.08 -8.41 -0.84
CA ALA A 132 -6.65 -9.66 -1.48
C ALA A 132 -7.64 -10.09 -2.56
N LEU A 133 -7.15 -10.19 -3.80
CA LEU A 133 -7.92 -10.73 -4.91
C LEU A 133 -7.60 -12.21 -5.12
N PRO A 134 -8.62 -13.08 -5.25
CA PRO A 134 -8.40 -14.49 -5.51
C PRO A 134 -7.84 -14.70 -6.92
N GLY A 135 -7.02 -15.74 -7.13
CA GLY A 135 -6.48 -16.07 -8.45
C GLY A 135 -7.57 -16.28 -9.51
N SER A 136 -8.72 -16.82 -9.10
CA SER A 136 -9.90 -17.02 -9.96
C SER A 136 -10.47 -15.72 -10.53
N PHE A 137 -10.36 -14.60 -9.81
CA PHE A 137 -10.78 -13.28 -10.29
C PHE A 137 -9.98 -12.88 -11.54
N PHE A 138 -8.65 -13.00 -11.48
CA PHE A 138 -7.77 -12.68 -12.62
C PHE A 138 -7.99 -13.63 -13.79
N VAL A 139 -8.22 -14.92 -13.52
CA VAL A 139 -8.54 -15.90 -14.58
C VAL A 139 -9.84 -15.52 -15.28
N ALA A 140 -10.90 -15.26 -14.51
CA ALA A 140 -12.21 -14.89 -15.06
C ALA A 140 -12.13 -13.59 -15.89
N LEU A 141 -11.51 -12.54 -15.33
CA LEU A 141 -11.34 -11.26 -16.01
C LEU A 141 -10.54 -11.42 -17.31
N ARG A 142 -9.45 -12.18 -17.28
CA ARG A 142 -8.62 -12.44 -18.46
C ARG A 142 -9.41 -13.17 -19.55
N LEU A 143 -10.24 -14.15 -19.18
CA LEU A 143 -11.08 -14.88 -20.14
C LEU A 143 -12.09 -13.96 -20.84
N GLU A 144 -12.75 -13.07 -20.10
CA GLU A 144 -13.68 -12.08 -20.68
C GLU A 144 -12.98 -11.13 -21.65
N ILE A 145 -11.77 -10.67 -21.30
CA ILE A 145 -10.99 -9.76 -22.16
C ILE A 145 -10.52 -10.47 -23.43
N ILE A 146 -10.01 -11.70 -23.33
CA ILE A 146 -9.59 -12.50 -24.49
C ILE A 146 -10.81 -12.75 -25.39
N LYS A 147 -11.95 -13.15 -24.81
CA LYS A 147 -13.20 -13.34 -25.55
C LYS A 147 -13.62 -12.07 -26.28
N PHE A 148 -13.49 -10.91 -25.63
CA PHE A 148 -13.80 -9.63 -26.26
C PHE A 148 -12.84 -9.28 -27.40
N ILE A 149 -11.52 -9.40 -27.21
CA ILE A 149 -10.49 -9.06 -28.21
C ILE A 149 -10.72 -9.84 -29.50
N TRP A 150 -11.06 -11.13 -29.37
CA TRP A 150 -11.29 -12.03 -30.51
C TRP A 150 -12.75 -12.11 -30.95
N ALA A 151 -13.63 -11.26 -30.43
CA ALA A 151 -15.06 -11.25 -30.76
C ALA A 151 -15.74 -12.63 -30.61
N GLY A 152 -15.37 -13.37 -29.56
CA GLY A 152 -15.86 -14.73 -29.29
C GLY A 152 -15.18 -15.85 -30.09
N GLN A 153 -14.30 -15.51 -31.04
CA GLN A 153 -13.55 -16.50 -31.82
C GLN A 153 -12.37 -17.06 -31.02
N LYS A 154 -11.82 -18.19 -31.50
CA LYS A 154 -10.62 -18.80 -30.91
C LYS A 154 -9.45 -17.81 -30.97
N SER A 155 -8.72 -17.69 -29.86
CA SER A 155 -7.54 -16.83 -29.77
C SER A 155 -6.52 -17.21 -30.84
N ARG A 156 -6.12 -16.24 -31.66
CA ARG A 156 -5.13 -16.46 -32.74
C ARG A 156 -3.69 -16.41 -32.23
N LEU A 157 -3.47 -15.78 -31.07
CA LEU A 157 -2.18 -15.65 -30.43
C LEU A 157 -2.21 -16.22 -29.02
N ARG A 158 -1.06 -16.70 -28.54
CA ARG A 158 -0.88 -17.05 -27.13
C ARG A 158 -0.91 -15.77 -26.29
N ILE A 159 -1.51 -15.83 -25.11
CA ILE A 159 -1.64 -14.67 -24.21
C ILE A 159 -0.27 -14.06 -23.83
N SER A 160 0.75 -14.90 -23.66
CA SER A 160 2.12 -14.44 -23.40
C SER A 160 2.70 -13.59 -24.52
N VAL A 161 2.28 -13.80 -25.78
CA VAL A 161 2.66 -12.97 -26.93
C VAL A 161 1.86 -11.67 -26.94
N LEU A 162 0.57 -11.71 -26.56
CA LEU A 162 -0.26 -10.50 -26.48
C LEU A 162 0.29 -9.46 -25.50
N TYR A 163 0.87 -9.91 -24.39
CA TYR A 163 1.45 -9.04 -23.37
C TYR A 163 2.74 -8.32 -23.81
N ARG A 164 3.49 -8.89 -24.77
CA ARG A 164 4.76 -8.31 -25.24
C ARG A 164 4.55 -6.95 -25.91
N PRO A 165 5.56 -6.05 -25.90
CA PRO A 165 5.48 -4.78 -26.62
C PRO A 165 5.32 -5.01 -28.12
N LYS A 166 4.90 -3.96 -28.83
CA LYS A 166 4.69 -4.02 -30.29
C LYS A 166 5.99 -4.30 -31.05
N GLU A 167 7.11 -3.83 -30.53
CA GLU A 167 8.46 -4.04 -31.07
C GLU A 167 8.82 -5.54 -31.11
N ASP A 168 8.37 -6.31 -30.13
CA ASP A 168 8.58 -7.76 -30.03
C ASP A 168 7.49 -8.59 -30.73
N GLY A 169 6.69 -7.95 -31.61
CA GLY A 169 5.56 -8.60 -32.30
C GLY A 169 4.33 -8.86 -31.41
N GLY A 170 4.28 -8.28 -30.21
CA GLY A 170 3.12 -8.34 -29.31
C GLY A 170 2.15 -7.18 -29.48
N LEU A 171 1.16 -7.06 -28.59
CA LEU A 171 0.14 -5.99 -28.63
C LEU A 171 0.24 -5.00 -27.48
N ALA A 172 1.24 -5.17 -26.63
CA ALA A 172 1.38 -4.51 -25.34
C ALA A 172 0.10 -4.62 -24.50
N LEU A 173 -0.58 -5.78 -24.51
CA LEU A 173 -1.80 -5.97 -23.73
C LEU A 173 -1.45 -5.95 -22.22
N PRO A 174 -2.11 -5.12 -21.40
CA PRO A 174 -1.86 -5.06 -19.95
C PRO A 174 -2.11 -6.40 -19.24
N ASP A 175 -1.11 -6.88 -18.49
CA ASP A 175 -1.32 -8.00 -17.56
C ASP A 175 -1.86 -7.47 -16.22
N LEU A 176 -3.17 -7.61 -16.03
CA LEU A 176 -3.88 -7.09 -14.86
C LEU A 176 -3.42 -7.69 -13.53
N SER A 177 -2.85 -8.90 -13.53
CA SER A 177 -2.24 -9.49 -12.35
C SER A 177 -1.01 -8.68 -11.92
N ASN A 178 -0.16 -8.29 -12.89
CA ASN A 178 1.02 -7.48 -12.63
C ASN A 178 0.64 -6.05 -12.23
N TYR A 179 -0.36 -5.45 -12.88
CA TYR A 179 -0.86 -4.12 -12.48
C TYR A 179 -1.42 -4.12 -11.05
N TYR A 180 -2.17 -5.14 -10.66
CA TYR A 180 -2.62 -5.29 -9.28
C TYR A 180 -1.44 -5.42 -8.32
N ARG A 181 -0.44 -6.26 -8.64
CA ARG A 181 0.77 -6.40 -7.83
C ARG A 181 1.47 -5.05 -7.65
N VAL A 182 1.68 -4.30 -8.73
CA VAL A 182 2.30 -2.97 -8.68
C VAL A 182 1.49 -1.98 -7.84
N ALA A 183 0.16 -1.97 -7.97
CA ALA A 183 -0.71 -1.12 -7.15
C ALA A 183 -0.56 -1.44 -5.64
N GLN A 184 -0.46 -2.72 -5.28
CA GLN A 184 -0.17 -3.12 -3.90
C GLN A 184 1.22 -2.66 -3.45
N LEU A 185 2.24 -2.85 -4.29
CA LEU A 185 3.62 -2.47 -3.98
C LEU A 185 3.81 -0.96 -3.81
N THR A 186 2.99 -0.13 -4.49
CA THR A 186 3.06 1.33 -4.35
C THR A 186 2.87 1.74 -2.89
N ARG A 187 2.01 1.04 -2.14
CA ARG A 187 1.79 1.26 -0.71
C ARG A 187 3.01 0.91 0.17
N LEU A 188 3.85 -0.03 -0.28
CA LEU A 188 5.12 -0.33 0.41
C LEU A 188 6.13 0.80 0.27
N VAL A 189 6.10 1.53 -0.87
CA VAL A 189 6.96 2.71 -1.07
C VAL A 189 6.59 3.75 -0.03
N ASP A 190 5.28 3.99 0.16
CA ASP A 190 4.79 4.90 1.19
C ASP A 190 5.26 4.48 2.58
N TRP A 191 5.10 3.20 2.95
CA TRP A 191 5.62 2.69 4.22
C TRP A 191 7.13 2.89 4.32
N SER A 192 7.90 2.61 3.27
CA SER A 192 9.37 2.71 3.33
C SER A 192 9.89 4.15 3.43
N SER A 193 9.09 5.16 3.09
CA SER A 193 9.48 6.57 3.19
C SER A 193 9.59 7.01 4.66
N VAL A 194 10.80 7.36 5.10
CA VAL A 194 11.06 7.80 6.49
C VAL A 194 10.84 9.31 6.58
N GLY A 195 9.85 9.73 7.37
CA GLY A 195 9.69 11.12 7.80
C GLY A 195 8.76 12.00 6.96
N ASP A 196 8.32 11.54 5.79
CA ASP A 196 7.42 12.29 4.88
C ASP A 196 6.10 11.54 4.60
N GLY A 197 5.84 10.45 5.33
CA GLY A 197 4.61 9.69 5.21
C GLY A 197 3.39 10.53 5.58
N GLY A 198 2.31 10.42 4.81
CA GLY A 198 1.04 11.05 5.15
C GLY A 198 0.51 10.55 6.50
N ARG A 199 -0.24 11.39 7.23
CA ARG A 199 -0.87 11.07 8.54
C ARG A 199 -1.64 9.74 8.59
N TRP A 200 -2.04 9.21 7.44
CA TRP A 200 -2.70 7.93 7.32
C TRP A 200 -1.79 6.74 7.65
N LEU A 201 -0.46 6.85 7.50
CA LEU A 201 0.47 5.80 7.92
C LEU A 201 0.43 5.59 9.43
N ASP A 202 0.31 6.69 10.19
CA ASP A 202 0.16 6.64 11.65
C ASP A 202 -1.14 5.92 12.04
N LEU A 203 -2.22 6.16 11.30
CA LEU A 203 -3.52 5.49 11.52
C LEU A 203 -3.46 4.00 11.21
N GLU A 204 -2.66 3.58 10.25
CA GLU A 204 -2.48 2.16 9.91
C GLU A 204 -1.60 1.42 10.91
N GLY A 205 -0.93 2.13 11.85
CA GLY A 205 0.11 1.56 12.69
C GLY A 205 1.28 1.00 11.87
N ALA A 206 1.34 1.35 10.58
CA ALA A 206 2.28 0.84 9.61
C ALA A 206 3.51 1.74 9.61
N GLY A 207 4.41 1.49 10.57
CA GLY A 207 5.71 2.14 10.60
C GLY A 207 6.57 1.73 9.40
N SER A 208 7.60 2.53 9.11
CA SER A 208 8.46 2.33 7.94
C SER A 208 9.31 1.07 7.91
N VAL A 209 9.21 0.26 8.96
CA VAL A 209 9.97 -0.97 9.16
C VAL A 209 9.25 -2.17 8.57
N LEU A 210 7.92 -2.13 8.44
CA LEU A 210 7.10 -3.31 8.10
C LEU A 210 7.55 -4.09 6.85
N PRO A 211 7.90 -3.45 5.71
CA PRO A 211 8.33 -4.18 4.51
C PRO A 211 9.60 -5.03 4.73
N TRP A 212 10.44 -4.60 5.67
CA TRP A 212 11.78 -5.11 5.87
C TRP A 212 11.89 -6.11 7.02
N LEU A 213 10.86 -6.21 7.86
CA LEU A 213 10.79 -7.19 8.91
C LEU A 213 10.65 -8.61 8.35
N PRO A 214 11.22 -9.62 9.04
CA PRO A 214 10.89 -11.00 8.74
C PRO A 214 9.41 -11.26 9.08
N PRO A 215 8.73 -12.18 8.37
CA PRO A 215 7.31 -12.42 8.59
C PRO A 215 6.96 -12.79 10.05
N SER A 216 7.89 -13.43 10.76
CA SER A 216 7.76 -13.80 12.17
C SER A 216 7.77 -12.62 13.14
N ALA A 217 8.36 -11.48 12.75
CA ALA A 217 8.45 -10.28 13.59
C ALA A 217 7.31 -9.29 13.36
N VAL A 218 6.45 -9.52 12.36
CA VAL A 218 5.28 -8.68 12.10
C VAL A 218 4.17 -9.02 13.12
N PRO A 219 3.57 -8.03 13.82
CA PRO A 219 2.45 -8.25 14.73
C PRO A 219 1.31 -9.03 14.07
N LYS A 220 0.68 -9.94 14.82
CA LYS A 220 -0.37 -10.82 14.29
C LYS A 220 -1.58 -10.03 13.79
N GLU A 221 -1.89 -8.93 14.45
CA GLU A 221 -2.99 -8.01 14.14
C GLU A 221 -2.78 -7.33 12.77
N LEU A 222 -1.57 -6.84 12.51
CA LEU A 222 -1.22 -6.22 11.23
C LEU A 222 -1.14 -7.26 10.11
N ARG A 223 -0.69 -8.48 10.43
CA ARG A 223 -0.63 -9.57 9.47
C ARG A 223 -2.00 -10.14 9.10
N SER A 224 -2.95 -10.12 10.03
CA SER A 224 -4.34 -10.53 9.78
C SER A 224 -5.18 -9.42 9.14
N HIS A 225 -4.73 -8.17 9.21
CA HIS A 225 -5.40 -7.03 8.60
C HIS A 225 -5.57 -7.24 7.07
N PRO A 226 -6.80 -7.14 6.52
CA PRO A 226 -7.07 -7.45 5.10
C PRO A 226 -6.27 -6.66 4.09
N LEU A 227 -5.94 -5.39 4.38
CA LEU A 227 -5.13 -4.54 3.51
C LEU A 227 -3.63 -4.79 3.75
N ILE A 228 -3.13 -4.43 4.94
CA ILE A 228 -1.71 -4.52 5.31
C ILE A 228 -1.15 -5.94 5.11
N GLY A 229 -1.84 -6.95 5.63
CA GLY A 229 -1.44 -8.35 5.52
C GLY A 229 -1.43 -8.88 4.09
N THR A 230 -2.27 -8.33 3.19
CA THR A 230 -2.26 -8.70 1.77
C THR A 230 -1.02 -8.14 1.08
N THR A 231 -0.75 -6.85 1.27
CA THR A 231 0.41 -6.20 0.69
C THR A 231 1.72 -6.84 1.19
N LEU A 232 1.83 -7.13 2.48
CA LEU A 232 3.00 -7.80 3.06
C LEU A 232 3.19 -9.23 2.55
N ARG A 233 2.12 -10.04 2.45
CA ARG A 233 2.22 -11.39 1.89
C ARG A 233 2.67 -11.38 0.43
N LEU A 234 2.15 -10.44 -0.35
CA LEU A 234 2.55 -10.24 -1.74
C LEU A 234 4.03 -9.84 -1.83
N TRP A 235 4.47 -8.95 -0.95
CA TRP A 235 5.87 -8.54 -0.86
C TRP A 235 6.80 -9.69 -0.50
N ASP A 236 6.46 -10.47 0.53
CA ASP A 236 7.23 -11.63 0.98
C ASP A 236 7.33 -12.68 -0.14
N HIS A 237 6.23 -12.92 -0.86
CA HIS A 237 6.24 -13.82 -2.00
C HIS A 237 7.20 -13.34 -3.10
N LEU A 238 7.19 -12.05 -3.44
CA LEU A 238 8.09 -11.49 -4.46
C LEU A 238 9.55 -11.49 -4.02
N LYS A 239 9.83 -11.15 -2.75
CA LYS A 239 11.18 -11.23 -2.18
C LYS A 239 11.75 -12.64 -2.33
N PHE A 240 10.94 -13.65 -2.00
CA PHE A 240 11.35 -15.05 -2.10
C PHE A 240 11.45 -15.54 -3.55
N SER A 241 10.44 -15.28 -4.38
CA SER A 241 10.38 -15.80 -5.75
C SER A 241 11.45 -15.24 -6.67
N HIS A 242 11.92 -14.01 -6.40
CA HIS A 242 12.93 -13.33 -7.20
C HIS A 242 14.26 -13.14 -6.45
N ALA A 243 14.41 -13.74 -5.27
CA ALA A 243 15.59 -13.59 -4.41
C ALA A 243 16.02 -12.11 -4.23
N LEU A 244 15.04 -11.20 -4.07
CA LEU A 244 15.30 -9.75 -4.07
C LEU A 244 16.12 -9.31 -2.86
N SER A 245 15.84 -9.89 -1.69
CA SER A 245 16.56 -9.61 -0.45
C SER A 245 16.62 -10.86 0.40
N SER A 246 17.73 -11.05 1.10
CA SER A 246 17.90 -12.15 2.05
C SER A 246 17.46 -11.71 3.44
N SER A 247 16.94 -12.65 4.24
CA SER A 247 16.61 -12.41 5.64
C SER A 247 17.88 -12.57 6.49
N PRO A 248 18.22 -11.60 7.36
CA PRO A 248 17.54 -10.31 7.55
C PRO A 248 17.86 -9.27 6.47
N SER A 249 16.88 -8.44 6.13
CA SER A 249 17.07 -7.43 5.07
C SER A 249 18.07 -6.35 5.54
N PRO A 250 19.04 -5.93 4.70
CA PRO A 250 19.97 -4.86 5.06
C PRO A 250 19.31 -3.49 4.97
N LEU A 251 18.10 -3.45 4.41
CA LEU A 251 17.23 -2.30 4.28
C LEU A 251 16.31 -2.15 5.50
N MET A 252 16.39 -3.03 6.50
CA MET A 252 15.61 -2.86 7.71
C MET A 252 16.08 -1.59 8.44
N PRO A 253 15.20 -0.61 8.73
CA PRO A 253 15.62 0.56 9.49
C PRO A 253 15.94 0.14 10.93
N LEU A 254 16.92 0.81 11.56
CA LEU A 254 17.20 0.62 12.99
C LEU A 254 16.23 1.41 13.88
N THR A 255 15.72 2.53 13.36
CA THR A 255 14.73 3.36 14.05
C THR A 255 13.34 2.74 13.92
N SER A 256 12.56 2.75 15.00
CA SER A 256 11.20 2.20 15.04
C SER A 256 11.13 0.68 14.78
N ASN A 257 12.25 -0.02 14.90
CA ASN A 257 12.32 -1.45 14.69
C ASN A 257 11.94 -2.20 15.98
N PRO A 258 10.88 -3.03 15.99
CA PRO A 258 10.48 -3.78 17.18
C PRO A 258 11.55 -4.78 17.65
N LEU A 259 12.46 -5.21 16.78
CA LEU A 259 13.57 -6.10 17.13
C LEU A 259 14.72 -5.33 17.82
N PHE A 260 14.83 -4.02 17.61
CA PHE A 260 15.85 -3.17 18.22
C PHE A 260 15.24 -2.37 19.39
N THR A 261 15.35 -2.92 20.59
CA THR A 261 14.79 -2.31 21.81
C THR A 261 15.45 -0.99 22.27
N PRO A 262 16.75 -0.72 22.01
CA PRO A 262 17.35 0.55 22.42
C PRO A 262 16.86 1.76 21.60
N ARG A 263 16.70 2.92 22.26
CA ARG A 263 16.33 4.16 21.55
C ARG A 263 17.56 4.81 20.91
N VAL A 264 17.56 4.87 19.58
CA VAL A 264 18.58 5.65 18.83
C VAL A 264 18.31 7.15 19.04
N ARG A 265 19.32 7.88 19.54
CA ARG A 265 19.22 9.34 19.75
C ARG A 265 19.10 10.11 18.43
N LYS A 266 18.38 11.24 18.46
CA LYS A 266 18.24 12.16 17.31
C LYS A 266 19.57 12.67 16.75
N THR A 267 20.58 12.85 17.60
CA THR A 267 21.95 13.25 17.20
C THR A 267 22.59 12.20 16.30
N LEU A 268 22.52 10.93 16.69
CA LEU A 268 22.96 9.79 15.89
C LEU A 268 22.09 9.61 14.64
N GLN A 269 20.76 9.75 14.74
CA GLN A 269 19.87 9.69 13.57
C GLN A 269 20.24 10.75 12.50
N ARG A 270 20.65 11.96 12.91
CA ARG A 270 21.07 13.03 11.99
C ARG A 270 22.45 12.80 11.38
N HIS A 271 23.39 12.20 12.11
CA HIS A 271 24.71 11.85 11.53
C HIS A 271 24.62 10.59 10.65
N LEU A 272 23.62 9.76 10.91
CA LEU A 272 23.34 8.50 10.24
C LEU A 272 22.10 8.67 9.35
N VAL A 273 22.10 9.77 8.57
CA VAL A 273 20.98 10.45 7.85
C VAL A 273 19.88 9.54 7.26
N GLU A 274 20.14 8.27 7.03
CA GLU A 274 19.18 7.31 6.53
C GLU A 274 19.31 6.00 7.33
N GLY A 275 18.36 5.68 8.20
CA GLY A 275 18.38 4.48 9.05
C GLY A 275 18.54 3.15 8.29
N HIS A 276 18.30 3.14 6.97
CA HIS A 276 18.55 2.06 6.02
C HIS A 276 20.04 1.86 5.69
N ARG A 277 20.84 2.94 5.70
CA ARG A 277 22.27 2.89 5.35
C ARG A 277 23.10 2.18 6.41
N LEU A 278 22.71 2.16 7.68
CA LEU A 278 23.54 1.59 8.76
C LEU A 278 23.73 0.07 8.67
N LEU A 279 22.65 -0.67 8.46
CA LEU A 279 22.70 -2.13 8.26
C LEU A 279 23.48 -2.47 6.99
N ALA A 280 23.22 -1.74 5.92
CA ALA A 280 23.94 -1.86 4.67
C ALA A 280 25.45 -1.55 4.80
N LEU A 281 25.85 -0.50 5.51
CA LEU A 281 27.25 -0.12 5.72
C LEU A 281 28.00 -1.14 6.60
N HIS A 282 27.30 -1.78 7.55
CA HIS A 282 27.87 -2.86 8.37
C HIS A 282 28.03 -4.17 7.58
N VAL A 283 27.11 -4.46 6.66
CA VAL A 283 27.15 -5.65 5.78
C VAL A 283 28.10 -5.45 4.58
N ALA A 284 28.32 -4.21 4.11
CA ALA A 284 29.12 -3.88 2.93
C ALA A 284 30.60 -3.54 3.21
N HIS A 285 31.14 -3.92 4.36
CA HIS A 285 32.53 -3.62 4.76
C HIS A 285 32.91 -2.13 4.70
N VAL A 286 32.14 -1.24 5.35
CA VAL A 286 32.80 -0.03 5.89
C VAL A 286 33.75 -0.52 6.98
N PRO A 287 35.04 -0.13 6.96
CA PRO A 287 35.99 -0.58 7.94
C PRO A 287 35.42 -0.30 9.34
N THR A 288 35.54 -1.30 10.20
CA THR A 288 35.29 -1.36 11.65
C THR A 288 34.92 -0.05 12.36
N ILE A 289 34.13 -0.11 13.42
CA ILE A 289 33.82 1.03 14.32
C ILE A 289 35.06 1.86 14.72
N GLN A 290 36.25 1.26 14.72
CA GLN A 290 37.56 1.93 14.85
C GLN A 290 37.87 2.95 13.73
N ALA A 291 37.50 2.70 12.47
CA ALA A 291 37.70 3.60 11.34
C ALA A 291 36.70 4.78 11.28
N LEU A 292 35.49 4.60 11.84
CA LEU A 292 34.52 5.69 12.00
C LEU A 292 34.87 6.60 13.18
N THR A 293 35.46 6.04 14.24
CA THR A 293 35.97 6.80 15.40
C THR A 293 37.31 7.47 15.14
N SER A 294 38.06 7.04 14.12
CA SER A 294 39.30 7.69 13.66
C SER A 294 39.11 8.68 12.51
N ARG A 295 37.88 8.87 12.00
CA ARG A 295 37.58 9.93 11.03
C ARG A 295 37.67 11.29 11.71
N PRO A 296 38.51 12.22 11.23
CA PRO A 296 38.66 13.55 11.83
C PRO A 296 37.41 14.43 11.65
N ASP A 297 36.46 14.01 10.81
CA ASP A 297 35.28 14.78 10.41
C ASP A 297 34.03 14.51 11.29
N LEU A 298 34.07 13.51 12.18
CA LEU A 298 33.00 13.29 13.16
C LEU A 298 33.34 14.01 14.48
N PRO A 299 32.47 14.88 15.01
CA PRO A 299 32.75 15.56 16.28
C PRO A 299 32.94 14.53 17.40
N GLN A 300 33.80 14.84 18.37
CA GLN A 300 34.11 14.01 19.55
C GLN A 300 32.84 13.40 20.15
N LEU A 301 32.53 12.14 19.77
CA LEU A 301 31.29 11.48 20.13
C LEU A 301 31.20 11.34 21.65
N SER A 302 30.06 11.73 22.22
CA SER A 302 29.81 11.61 23.65
C SER A 302 29.91 10.14 24.10
N ILE A 303 30.24 9.91 25.39
CA ILE A 303 30.30 8.56 25.98
C ILE A 303 29.00 7.77 25.69
N LEU A 304 27.86 8.46 25.72
CA LEU A 304 26.57 7.83 25.47
C LEU A 304 26.33 7.48 24.00
N ASP A 305 26.88 8.27 23.07
CA ASP A 305 26.79 7.93 21.64
C ASP A 305 27.65 6.69 21.33
N ARG A 306 28.83 6.57 21.96
CA ARG A 306 29.66 5.35 21.89
C ARG A 306 28.91 4.13 22.43
N PHE A 307 28.20 4.27 23.55
CA PHE A 307 27.36 3.21 24.09
C PHE A 307 26.23 2.78 23.15
N ASN A 308 25.50 3.74 22.55
CA ASN A 308 24.47 3.46 21.54
C ASN A 308 25.04 2.74 20.31
N PHE A 309 26.25 3.10 19.87
CA PHE A 309 26.94 2.40 18.79
C PHE A 309 27.27 0.95 19.14
N SER A 310 27.75 0.67 20.35
CA SER A 310 28.00 -0.70 20.82
C SER A 310 26.72 -1.53 20.86
N GLN A 311 25.59 -0.93 21.25
CA GLN A 311 24.28 -1.60 21.23
C GLN A 311 23.83 -1.96 19.81
N ILE A 312 24.01 -1.04 18.85
CA ILE A 312 23.72 -1.30 17.43
C ILE A 312 24.59 -2.45 16.94
N HIS A 313 25.90 -2.40 17.18
CA HIS A 313 26.83 -3.45 16.75
C HIS A 313 26.45 -4.83 17.32
N HIS A 314 26.15 -4.90 18.62
CA HIS A 314 25.72 -6.13 19.26
C HIS A 314 24.45 -6.68 18.61
N PHE A 315 23.43 -5.84 18.41
CA PHE A 315 22.20 -6.22 17.72
C PHE A 315 22.48 -6.77 16.32
N LEU A 316 23.28 -6.07 15.51
CA LEU A 316 23.63 -6.52 14.15
C LEU A 316 24.35 -7.87 14.17
N SER A 317 25.33 -8.05 15.05
CA SER A 317 26.07 -9.30 15.19
C SER A 317 25.16 -10.48 15.61
N SER A 318 24.16 -10.22 16.46
CA SER A 318 23.19 -11.24 16.89
C SER A 318 22.23 -11.65 15.76
N LEU A 319 21.89 -10.72 14.87
CA LEU A 319 20.93 -10.91 13.78
C LEU A 319 21.56 -11.58 12.57
N LEU A 320 22.83 -11.29 12.32
CA LEU A 320 23.62 -11.79 11.20
C LEU A 320 24.36 -13.09 11.54
N GLY A 321 24.65 -13.36 12.82
CA GLY A 321 25.52 -14.47 13.22
C GLY A 321 26.98 -14.27 12.78
N SER A 322 27.87 -15.17 13.19
CA SER A 322 29.33 -15.06 12.96
C SER A 322 29.76 -15.15 11.49
N HIS A 323 28.91 -15.66 10.59
CA HIS A 323 29.26 -15.97 9.20
C HIS A 323 28.70 -15.00 8.14
N SER A 324 27.89 -13.99 8.48
CA SER A 324 27.21 -13.15 7.47
C SER A 324 27.60 -11.67 7.42
N LEU A 325 28.66 -11.27 8.14
CA LEU A 325 29.29 -9.94 8.01
C LEU A 325 30.05 -9.75 6.67
N SER A 326 30.06 -10.76 5.80
CA SER A 326 30.72 -10.78 4.49
C SER A 326 29.76 -11.14 3.34
N ARG A 327 28.48 -10.74 3.44
CA ARG A 327 27.48 -11.07 2.41
C ARG A 327 27.50 -10.04 1.27
N VAL A 328 27.41 -10.52 0.04
CA VAL A 328 27.23 -9.65 -1.14
C VAL A 328 25.78 -9.18 -1.21
N LEU A 329 25.59 -7.87 -1.27
CA LEU A 329 24.27 -7.25 -1.46
C LEU A 329 23.68 -7.65 -2.83
N SER A 330 22.39 -7.95 -2.86
CA SER A 330 21.69 -8.22 -4.12
C SER A 330 21.66 -6.97 -5.01
N PRO A 331 21.47 -7.10 -6.35
CA PRO A 331 21.28 -5.94 -7.22
C PRO A 331 20.14 -5.02 -6.76
N PHE A 332 19.05 -5.60 -6.22
CA PHE A 332 17.93 -4.85 -5.66
C PHE A 332 18.31 -4.09 -4.39
N GLU A 333 19.02 -4.74 -3.46
CA GLU A 333 19.50 -4.09 -2.22
C GLU A 333 20.43 -2.93 -2.55
N ARG A 334 21.35 -3.12 -3.50
CA ARG A 334 22.24 -2.04 -3.98
C ARG A 334 21.48 -0.88 -4.60
N PHE A 335 20.49 -1.19 -5.45
CA PHE A 335 19.63 -0.17 -6.05
C PHE A 335 18.91 0.67 -4.97
N CYS A 336 18.28 0.02 -3.98
CA CYS A 336 17.61 0.73 -2.88
C CYS A 336 18.55 1.61 -2.05
N LEU A 337 19.84 1.28 -2.00
CA LEU A 337 20.86 2.03 -1.27
C LEU A 337 21.56 3.11 -2.11
N GLY A 338 21.22 3.23 -3.40
CA GLY A 338 21.91 4.12 -4.34
C GLY A 338 23.35 3.71 -4.65
N LEU A 339 23.68 2.42 -4.48
CA LEU A 339 25.00 1.86 -4.80
C LEU A 339 25.05 1.45 -6.29
N PRO A 340 26.22 1.49 -6.94
CA PRO A 340 26.36 1.04 -8.33
C PRO A 340 25.99 -0.44 -8.46
N LEU A 341 25.22 -0.76 -9.51
CA LEU A 341 24.93 -2.13 -9.89
C LEU A 341 26.23 -2.77 -10.40
N THR A 342 26.68 -3.88 -9.80
CA THR A 342 27.79 -4.63 -10.40
C THR A 342 27.23 -5.48 -11.52
N HIS A 343 27.90 -5.44 -12.67
CA HIS A 343 27.65 -6.31 -13.80
C HIS A 343 27.91 -7.78 -13.48
#